data_AF-A0A538PJC0-F1
#
_entry.id   AF-A0A538PJC0-F1
#
_cell.length_a   1.000
_cell.length_b   1.000
_cell.length_c   1.000
_cell.angle_alpha   90.00
_cell.angle_beta   90.00
_cell.angle_gamma   90.00
#
_symmetry.space_group_name_H-M   'P 1'
#
loop_
_entity.id
_entity.type
_entity.pdbx_description
1 polymer ?
#
loop_
_entity_poly.entity_id
_entity_poly.type
_entity_poly.pdbx_seq_one_letter_code
_entity_poly.pdbx_strand_id
1 'polypeptide(L)' 'MTNPVLVEIVRDARVESAHRGAVAVVDADGRAVLTLGDASRPIYPRSAV' A
#
# COMPACT_ATOMS: atom_id res chain seq x y z
N MET A 1 5.61 6.99 -9.67
CA MET A 1 4.87 7.83 -8.70
C MET A 1 4.99 7.20 -7.32
N THR A 2 5.08 7.98 -6.24
CA THR A 2 5.20 7.42 -4.89
C THR A 2 3.83 6.97 -4.40
N ASN A 3 3.73 5.74 -3.88
CA ASN A 3 2.50 5.22 -3.26
C ASN A 3 1.97 6.16 -2.16
N PRO A 4 0.64 6.35 -2.02
CA PRO A 4 0.07 7.22 -1.00
C PRO A 4 0.45 6.76 0.40
N VAL A 5 0.53 7.71 1.34
CA VAL A 5 0.64 7.40 2.77
C VAL A 5 -0.71 6.88 3.23
N LEU A 6 -0.75 5.65 3.72
CA LEU A 6 -1.97 5.03 4.25
C LEU A 6 -2.05 5.16 5.77
N VAL A 7 -0.89 5.17 6.45
CA VAL A 7 -0.80 5.26 7.91
C VAL A 7 0.40 6.10 8.30
N GLU A 8 0.22 6.98 9.28
CA GLU A 8 1.28 7.71 9.94
C GLU A 8 1.39 7.28 11.41
N ILE A 9 2.62 7.16 11.89
CA ILE A 9 2.91 7.05 13.31
C ILE A 9 3.34 8.44 13.78
N VAL A 10 2.57 8.99 14.72
CA VAL A 10 2.76 10.34 15.25
C VAL A 10 3.11 10.26 16.73
N ARG A 11 4.20 10.94 17.13
CA ARG A 11 4.57 11.18 18.53
C ARG A 11 4.85 12.67 18.70
N ASP A 12 4.27 13.28 19.73
CA ASP A 12 4.43 14.71 20.03
C ASP A 12 4.21 15.64 18.81
N ALA A 13 3.12 15.41 18.08
CA ALA A 13 2.75 16.13 16.84
C ALA A 13 3.77 16.03 15.69
N ARG A 14 4.76 15.13 15.78
CA ARG A 14 5.73 14.82 14.72
C ARG A 14 5.39 13.49 14.07
N VAL A 15 5.33 13.46 12.74
CA VAL A 15 5.33 12.20 11.97
C VAL A 15 6.74 11.62 12.01
N GLU A 16 6.88 10.43 12.60
CA GLU A 16 8.17 9.76 12.68
C GLU A 16 8.29 8.60 11.71
N SER A 17 7.16 8.01 11.32
CA SER A 17 7.10 6.95 10.31
C SER A 17 5.83 7.07 9.49
N ALA A 18 5.95 6.86 8.19
CA ALA A 18 4.85 6.86 7.25
C ALA A 18 4.86 5.55 6.46
N HIS A 19 3.77 4.81 6.54
CA HIS A 19 3.59 3.55 5.81
C HIS A 19 2.80 3.84 4.54
N ARG A 20 3.42 3.51 3.41
CA ARG A 20 2.84 3.69 2.08
C ARG A 20 2.37 2.36 1.54
N GLY A 21 1.31 2.38 0.74
CA GLY A 21 0.76 1.16 0.16
C GLY A 21 0.12 1.38 -1.20
N ALA A 22 -0.09 0.28 -1.89
CA ALA A 22 -0.86 0.20 -3.12
C ALA A 22 -1.97 -0.84 -2.93
N VAL A 23 -3.03 -0.74 -3.73
CA VAL A 23 -4.18 -1.66 -3.70
C VAL A 23 -4.39 -2.21 -5.10
N ALA A 24 -4.57 -3.52 -5.20
CA ALA A 24 -5.07 -4.18 -6.41
C ALA A 24 -6.31 -5.02 -6.04
N VAL A 25 -7.41 -4.79 -6.74
CA VAL A 25 -8.61 -5.63 -6.67
C VAL A 25 -8.68 -6.38 -7.99
N VAL A 26 -8.81 -7.70 -7.92
CA VAL A 26 -8.88 -8.58 -9.09
C VAL A 26 -10.20 -9.35 -9.10
N ASP A 27 -10.74 -9.61 -10.28
CA ASP A 27 -11.89 -10.49 -10.45
C ASP A 27 -11.48 -11.98 -10.42
N ALA A 28 -12.46 -12.87 -10.56
CA ALA A 28 -12.24 -14.31 -10.53
C ALA A 28 -11.38 -14.84 -11.70
N ASP A 29 -11.30 -14.09 -12.80
CA ASP A 29 -10.44 -14.41 -13.95
C ASP A 29 -9.03 -13.82 -13.80
N GLY A 30 -8.77 -13.12 -12.69
CA GLY A 30 -7.49 -12.46 -12.41
C GLY A 30 -7.33 -11.10 -13.09
N ARG A 31 -8.38 -10.52 -13.69
CA ARG A 31 -8.31 -9.18 -14.27
C ARG A 31 -8.35 -8.12 -13.17
N ALA A 32 -7.52 -7.10 -13.29
CA ALA A 32 -7.55 -5.96 -12.39
C ALA A 32 -8.84 -5.14 -12.58
N VAL A 33 -9.64 -5.05 -11.53
CA VAL A 33 -10.87 -4.25 -11.46
C VAL A 33 -10.59 -2.86 -10.88
N LEU A 34 -9.60 -2.76 -9.99
CA LEU A 34 -9.12 -1.50 -9.43
C LEU A 34 -7.62 -1.61 -9.16
N THR A 35 -6.88 -0.54 -9.44
CA THR A 35 -5.50 -0.39 -8.99
C THR A 35 -5.27 1.02 -8.47
N LEU A 36 -4.77 1.12 -7.24
CA LEU A 36 -4.39 2.38 -6.61
C LEU A 36 -2.90 2.33 -6.27
N GLY A 37 -2.13 3.29 -6.77
CA GLY A 37 -0.67 3.29 -6.63
C GLY A 37 0.01 2.25 -7.52
N ASP A 38 1.26 1.92 -7.20
CA ASP A 38 2.08 0.93 -7.90
C ASP A 38 2.03 -0.42 -7.15
N ALA A 39 1.04 -1.23 -7.52
CA ALA A 39 0.85 -2.58 -6.98
C ALA A 39 1.83 -3.61 -7.60
N SER A 40 2.58 -3.22 -8.63
CA SER A 40 3.57 -4.09 -9.29
C SER A 40 4.97 -4.01 -8.66
N ARG A 41 5.19 -3.00 -7.81
CA ARG A 41 6.47 -2.80 -7.12
C ARG A 41 6.82 -4.02 -6.26
N PRO A 42 8.00 -4.64 -6.47
CA PRO A 42 8.46 -5.73 -5.61
C PRO A 42 8.59 -5.28 -4.14
N ILE A 43 8.12 -6.13 -3.24
CA ILE A 43 8.26 -5.95 -1.79
C ILE A 43 8.76 -7.24 -1.16
N TYR A 44 9.36 -7.15 0.02
CA TYR A 44 9.57 -8.32 0.86
C TYR A 44 8.24 -8.70 1.52
N PRO A 45 7.65 -9.88 1.22
CA PRO A 45 6.36 -10.26 1.76
C PRO A 45 6.46 -10.50 3.27
N ARG A 46 5.39 -10.16 3.97
CA ARG A 46 5.15 -10.58 5.36
C ARG A 46 3.86 -11.37 5.40
N SER A 47 3.60 -12.10 6.48
CA SER A 47 2.30 -12.73 6.68
C SER A 47 1.18 -11.70 6.53
N ALA A 48 0.20 -12.00 5.68
CA ALA A 48 -1.04 -11.25 5.62
C ALA A 48 -1.94 -11.71 6.78
N VAL A 49 -2.54 -10.76 7.49
CA VAL A 49 -3.54 -11.00 8.54
C VAL A 49 -4.93 -10.69 8.03
#